data_AF-A0A842VHP6-F1
#
_entry.id   AF-A0A842VHP6-F1
#
_cell.length_a   1.000
_cell.length_b   1.000
_cell.length_c   1.000
_cell.angle_alpha   90.00
_cell.angle_beta   90.00
_cell.angle_gamma   90.00
#
_symmetry.space_group_name_H-M   'P 1'
#
loop_
_entity.id
_entity.type
_entity.pdbx_description
1 polymer ?
#
loop_
_entity_poly.entity_id
_entity_poly.type
_entity_poly.pdbx_seq_one_letter_code
_entity_poly.pdbx_strand_id
1 'polypeptide(L)'
;MQNQTDAWRPAYIDGESSEYATADYFNLLESPHDLFNHNQPLKEPKNRASDEEFIFHQAKRRPVILATKTSFFLEDEIKETRKGHKFHHDIWLVVPIYSIINPSSDKWKFHEETIEKARLLYYINLLFLPSYPAYSLRESVARLDYICALRSKLLKPEPIKLSKDVTNLMKEMLSAIITERIIPNGYIENIRSLLANQ
;
A
#
# COMPACT_ATOMS: atom_id res chain seq x y z
N MET A 1 35.87 14.54 -11.33
CA MET A 1 35.29 13.31 -11.90
C MET A 1 33.78 13.47 -11.85
N GLN A 2 33.12 13.63 -13.00
CA GLN A 2 31.67 13.62 -13.10
C GLN A 2 31.21 12.16 -13.08
N ASN A 3 30.35 11.81 -12.13
CA ASN A 3 29.70 10.50 -12.13
C ASN A 3 28.77 10.45 -13.34
N GLN A 4 29.18 9.70 -14.36
CA GLN A 4 28.38 9.44 -15.55
C GLN A 4 27.35 8.37 -15.16
N THR A 5 26.08 8.76 -15.07
CA THR A 5 24.98 7.83 -14.79
C THR A 5 24.46 7.29 -16.12
N ASP A 6 24.78 6.04 -16.40
CA ASP A 6 24.29 5.35 -17.58
C ASP A 6 22.81 5.00 -17.42
N ALA A 7 22.01 5.26 -18.46
CA ALA A 7 20.57 5.01 -18.45
C ALA A 7 20.15 4.09 -19.60
N TRP A 8 19.38 3.06 -19.27
CA TRP A 8 18.80 2.12 -20.23
C TRP A 8 17.45 2.64 -20.72
N ARG A 9 17.25 2.75 -22.05
CA ARG A 9 15.97 3.15 -22.65
C ARG A 9 15.57 2.32 -23.85
N PRO A 10 14.26 2.13 -24.11
CA PRO A 10 13.80 1.51 -25.34
C PRO A 10 14.25 2.33 -26.56
N ALA A 11 14.66 1.66 -27.63
CA ALA A 11 15.08 2.20 -28.91
C ALA A 11 13.91 2.78 -29.70
N TYR A 12 12.67 2.34 -29.39
CA TYR A 12 11.43 2.84 -29.98
C TYR A 12 10.36 3.05 -28.91
N ILE A 13 9.67 4.19 -28.97
CA ILE A 13 8.62 4.60 -28.04
C ILE A 13 7.36 4.91 -28.87
N ASP A 14 6.63 3.88 -29.27
CA ASP A 14 5.27 4.04 -29.78
C ASP A 14 4.33 3.13 -28.98
N GLY A 15 3.38 3.75 -28.29
CA GLY A 15 2.64 3.21 -27.14
C GLY A 15 1.60 2.13 -27.45
N GLU A 16 1.64 1.48 -28.62
CA GLU A 16 0.58 0.56 -29.06
C GLU A 16 1.01 -0.89 -29.28
N SER A 17 2.29 -1.23 -29.11
CA SER A 17 2.73 -2.62 -29.27
C SER A 17 3.67 -3.08 -28.15
N SER A 18 3.30 -4.19 -27.54
CA SER A 18 4.06 -4.87 -26.48
C SER A 18 5.34 -5.56 -26.98
N GLU A 19 5.62 -5.51 -28.28
CA GLU A 19 6.72 -6.23 -28.92
C GLU A 19 8.08 -5.52 -28.72
N TYR A 20 8.06 -4.19 -28.54
CA TYR A 20 9.28 -3.36 -28.36
C TYR A 20 9.74 -3.22 -26.90
N ALA A 21 9.11 -3.94 -25.97
CA ALA A 21 9.49 -3.97 -24.56
C ALA A 21 10.47 -5.12 -24.21
N THR A 22 11.22 -5.62 -25.19
CA THR A 22 12.27 -6.62 -24.98
C THR A 22 13.65 -5.95 -24.87
N ALA A 23 14.53 -6.46 -24.00
CA ALA A 23 15.83 -5.86 -23.69
C ALA A 23 16.77 -5.69 -24.91
N ASP A 24 16.52 -6.43 -25.99
CA ASP A 24 17.26 -6.33 -27.26
C ASP A 24 16.99 -4.99 -27.98
N TYR A 25 15.93 -4.28 -27.59
CA TYR A 25 15.58 -2.97 -28.11
C TYR A 25 15.87 -1.87 -27.09
N PHE A 26 16.84 -2.01 -26.18
CA PHE A 26 17.22 -0.94 -25.26
C PHE A 26 18.63 -0.41 -25.56
N ASN A 27 18.74 0.90 -25.72
CA ASN A 27 20.00 1.62 -25.88
C ASN A 27 20.47 2.13 -24.51
N LEU A 28 21.77 1.96 -24.25
CA LEU A 28 22.48 2.69 -23.21
C LEU A 28 22.74 4.11 -23.73
N LEU A 29 22.13 5.09 -23.09
CA LEU A 29 22.38 6.49 -23.39
C LEU A 29 23.26 7.10 -22.29
N GLU A 30 24.39 7.65 -22.70
CA GLU A 30 25.22 8.48 -21.85
C GLU A 30 24.51 9.84 -21.69
N SER A 31 24.11 10.16 -20.45
CA SER A 31 23.42 11.39 -20.03
C SER A 31 21.88 11.40 -20.14
N PRO A 32 21.17 11.18 -19.02
CA PRO A 32 19.73 11.11 -19.01
C PRO A 32 19.11 12.36 -18.38
N HIS A 33 19.02 13.44 -19.15
CA HIS A 33 18.29 14.63 -18.68
C HIS A 33 16.79 14.39 -18.43
N ASP A 34 16.22 13.25 -18.85
CA ASP A 34 14.80 12.90 -18.66
C ASP A 34 14.52 11.69 -17.75
N LEU A 35 15.54 11.08 -17.10
CA LEU A 35 15.41 9.83 -16.31
C LEU A 35 14.29 9.89 -15.24
N PHE A 36 13.88 11.11 -14.87
CA PHE A 36 12.88 11.40 -13.86
C PHE A 36 11.45 11.62 -14.42
N ASN A 37 11.19 11.35 -15.71
CA ASN A 37 9.85 11.37 -16.28
C ASN A 37 9.13 10.02 -16.06
N HIS A 38 8.34 9.97 -14.98
CA HIS A 38 7.70 8.78 -14.38
C HIS A 38 6.58 8.06 -15.17
N ASN A 39 6.62 8.02 -16.50
CA ASN A 39 5.49 7.52 -17.31
C ASN A 39 5.73 6.20 -18.07
N GLN A 40 6.77 5.42 -17.79
CA GLN A 40 6.99 4.15 -18.50
C GLN A 40 6.76 2.91 -17.60
N PRO A 41 5.89 1.96 -18.01
CA PRO A 41 5.68 0.72 -17.28
C PRO A 41 6.80 -0.28 -17.62
N LEU A 42 7.64 -0.62 -16.63
CA LEU A 42 8.61 -1.70 -16.75
C LEU A 42 7.90 -3.05 -16.52
N LYS A 43 7.91 -3.95 -17.50
CA LYS A 43 7.57 -5.37 -17.32
C LYS A 43 8.78 -6.24 -17.61
N GLU A 44 9.10 -7.08 -16.61
CA GLU A 44 9.99 -8.26 -16.54
C GLU A 44 11.11 -8.38 -17.59
N PRO A 45 12.39 -8.37 -17.20
CA PRO A 45 13.50 -8.58 -18.11
C PRO A 45 13.80 -10.06 -18.33
N LYS A 46 14.41 -10.33 -19.48
CA LYS A 46 14.90 -11.65 -19.86
C LYS A 46 16.27 -11.92 -19.20
N ASN A 47 16.41 -13.13 -18.66
CA ASN A 47 17.68 -13.69 -18.19
C ASN A 47 18.78 -13.55 -19.26
N ARG A 48 19.84 -12.79 -18.96
CA ARG A 48 21.12 -12.79 -19.69
C ARG A 48 22.24 -13.26 -18.77
N ALA A 49 23.29 -13.78 -19.40
CA ALA A 49 24.45 -14.51 -18.87
C ALA A 49 25.37 -13.69 -17.94
N SER A 50 24.81 -13.08 -16.90
CA SER A 50 25.53 -12.62 -15.71
C SER A 50 25.00 -13.43 -14.53
N ASP A 51 25.88 -13.81 -13.61
CA ASP A 51 25.51 -14.47 -12.34
C ASP A 51 24.73 -13.53 -11.38
N GLU A 52 24.34 -12.36 -11.86
CA GLU A 52 23.56 -11.37 -11.13
C GLU A 52 22.07 -11.76 -11.13
N GLU A 53 21.61 -12.27 -9.99
CA GLU A 53 20.20 -12.56 -9.75
C GLU A 53 19.45 -11.26 -9.45
N PHE A 54 18.65 -10.80 -10.42
CA PHE A 54 17.70 -9.71 -10.18
C PHE A 54 16.38 -10.26 -9.64
N ILE A 55 16.02 -9.90 -8.41
CA ILE A 55 14.74 -10.28 -7.80
C ILE A 55 13.62 -9.43 -8.41
N PHE A 56 12.88 -9.97 -9.39
CA PHE A 56 11.67 -9.33 -9.90
C PHE A 56 10.48 -9.58 -8.97
N HIS A 57 10.04 -8.53 -8.29
CA HIS A 57 8.73 -8.52 -7.64
C HIS A 57 7.69 -7.89 -8.56
N GLN A 58 6.87 -8.71 -9.21
CA GLN A 58 5.69 -8.23 -9.91
C GLN A 58 4.77 -7.49 -8.92
N ALA A 59 4.44 -6.23 -9.22
CA ALA A 59 3.53 -5.44 -8.40
C ALA A 59 2.13 -6.09 -8.39
N LYS A 60 1.69 -6.55 -7.22
CA LYS A 60 0.37 -7.17 -7.04
C LYS A 60 -0.64 -6.12 -6.58
N ARG A 61 -1.85 -6.14 -7.15
CA ARG A 61 -2.98 -5.37 -6.60
C ARG A 61 -3.27 -5.84 -5.18
N ARG A 62 -3.40 -4.90 -4.24
CA ARG A 62 -3.71 -5.16 -2.84
C ARG A 62 -4.90 -4.32 -2.42
N PRO A 63 -5.86 -4.90 -1.68
CA PRO A 63 -6.88 -4.10 -1.03
C PRO A 63 -6.23 -3.22 0.05
N VAL A 64 -6.74 -2.00 0.19
CA VAL A 64 -6.27 -1.02 1.18
C VAL A 64 -7.46 -0.30 1.81
N ILE A 65 -7.32 0.13 3.05
CA ILE A 65 -8.27 1.05 3.69
C ILE A 65 -7.80 2.48 3.40
N LEU A 66 -8.71 3.36 2.98
CA LEU A 66 -8.41 4.79 2.87
C LEU A 66 -8.48 5.41 4.28
N ALA A 67 -7.33 5.86 4.81
CA ALA A 67 -7.26 6.45 6.13
C ALA A 67 -7.62 7.94 6.10
N THR A 68 -7.02 8.70 5.18
CA THR A 68 -7.34 10.12 4.99
C THR A 68 -6.83 10.64 3.63
N LYS A 69 -7.45 11.72 3.15
CA LYS A 69 -6.94 12.53 2.04
C LYS A 69 -5.98 13.57 2.64
N THR A 70 -4.77 13.70 2.09
CA THR A 70 -3.78 14.66 2.61
C THR A 70 -4.22 16.13 2.47
N SER A 71 -5.22 16.43 1.64
CA SER A 71 -5.62 17.82 1.34
C SER A 71 -6.68 18.43 2.26
N PHE A 72 -7.24 17.70 3.23
CA PHE A 72 -8.44 18.15 3.96
C PHE A 72 -8.24 19.39 4.84
N PHE A 73 -7.00 19.75 5.18
CA PHE A 73 -6.72 20.80 6.18
C PHE A 73 -6.07 22.07 5.63
N LEU A 74 -5.71 22.10 4.35
CA LEU A 74 -4.87 23.18 3.81
C LEU A 74 -5.57 24.01 2.72
N GLU A 75 -6.75 23.62 2.26
CA GLU A 75 -7.43 24.30 1.14
C GLU A 75 -7.78 25.77 1.44
N ASP A 76 -7.97 26.13 2.72
CA ASP A 76 -8.23 27.51 3.15
C ASP A 76 -6.95 28.29 3.50
N GLU A 77 -5.91 27.66 4.07
CA GLU A 77 -4.64 28.31 4.43
C GLU A 77 -3.71 28.55 3.21
N ILE A 78 -3.86 27.76 2.14
CA ILE A 78 -3.01 27.85 0.94
C ILE A 78 -3.29 29.12 0.10
N LYS A 79 -4.46 29.75 0.24
CA LYS A 79 -4.82 30.94 -0.54
C LYS A 79 -3.91 32.15 -0.27
N GLU A 80 -3.16 32.15 0.84
CA GLU A 80 -2.33 33.29 1.26
C GLU A 80 -0.84 33.17 0.88
N THR A 81 -0.34 31.98 0.52
CA THR A 81 1.10 31.78 0.23
C THR A 81 1.44 32.10 -1.23
N ARG A 82 1.77 33.38 -1.48
CA ARG A 82 2.10 33.93 -2.82
C ARG A 82 3.34 33.34 -3.51
N LYS A 83 4.13 32.47 -2.87
CA LYS A 83 5.33 31.88 -3.47
C LYS A 83 5.58 30.47 -2.94
N GLY A 84 5.24 29.48 -3.77
CA GLY A 84 5.82 28.15 -3.72
C GLY A 84 5.25 27.22 -2.66
N HIS A 85 4.35 26.32 -3.08
CA HIS A 85 4.50 24.86 -2.96
C HIS A 85 3.33 24.23 -3.73
N LYS A 86 3.62 23.36 -4.70
CA LYS A 86 2.58 22.55 -5.37
C LYS A 86 2.13 21.50 -4.37
N PHE A 87 1.03 21.74 -3.67
CA PHE A 87 0.43 20.70 -2.84
C PHE A 87 -0.11 19.59 -3.74
N HIS A 88 0.32 18.36 -3.49
CA HIS A 88 -0.17 17.20 -4.20
C HIS A 88 -1.55 16.80 -3.63
N HIS A 89 -2.60 17.35 -4.24
CA HIS A 89 -4.00 17.08 -3.87
C HIS A 89 -4.45 15.65 -4.21
N ASP A 90 -3.62 14.88 -4.90
CA ASP A 90 -3.92 13.53 -5.39
C ASP A 90 -3.38 12.43 -4.48
N ILE A 91 -2.90 12.73 -3.28
CA ILE A 91 -2.31 11.73 -2.37
C ILE A 91 -3.31 11.29 -1.27
N TRP A 92 -3.31 9.99 -1.01
CA TRP A 92 -4.08 9.35 0.07
C TRP A 92 -3.15 8.59 0.99
N LEU A 93 -3.40 8.68 2.30
CA LEU A 93 -2.84 7.72 3.25
C LEU A 93 -3.70 6.47 3.24
N VAL A 94 -3.05 5.33 3.06
CA VAL A 94 -3.71 4.04 2.95
C VAL A 94 -3.13 3.03 3.94
N VAL A 95 -3.98 2.16 4.45
CA VAL A 95 -3.59 1.03 5.30
C VAL A 95 -3.66 -0.25 4.46
N PRO A 96 -2.55 -0.94 4.23
CA PRO A 96 -2.55 -2.16 3.43
C PRO A 96 -3.23 -3.33 4.16
N ILE A 97 -4.00 -4.11 3.39
CA ILE A 97 -4.70 -5.30 3.88
C ILE A 97 -4.00 -6.56 3.36
N TYR A 98 -3.74 -7.49 4.29
CA TYR A 98 -3.10 -8.77 4.01
C TYR A 98 -4.02 -9.91 4.40
N SER A 99 -4.38 -10.75 3.43
CA SER A 99 -5.15 -11.96 3.72
C SER A 99 -4.33 -12.94 4.55
N ILE A 100 -4.94 -13.45 5.62
CA ILE A 100 -4.38 -14.50 6.47
C ILE A 100 -4.62 -15.91 5.88
N ILE A 101 -5.41 -16.02 4.82
CA ILE A 101 -5.72 -17.28 4.13
C ILE A 101 -4.83 -17.41 2.88
N ASN A 102 -4.29 -18.60 2.66
CA ASN A 102 -3.57 -18.95 1.45
C ASN A 102 -4.55 -19.17 0.30
N PRO A 103 -4.41 -18.44 -0.84
CA PRO A 103 -5.32 -18.58 -1.96
C PRO A 103 -5.41 -19.98 -2.55
N SER A 104 -4.32 -20.75 -2.50
CA SER A 104 -4.20 -22.06 -3.16
C SER A 104 -4.64 -23.24 -2.29
N SER A 105 -4.41 -23.17 -0.98
CA SER A 105 -4.68 -24.28 -0.05
C SER A 105 -5.86 -24.03 0.89
N ASP A 106 -6.39 -22.81 0.91
CA ASP A 106 -7.40 -22.33 1.85
C ASP A 106 -7.01 -22.48 3.35
N LYS A 107 -5.75 -22.81 3.61
CA LYS A 107 -5.18 -22.87 4.95
C LYS A 107 -4.69 -21.49 5.39
N TRP A 108 -4.63 -21.30 6.69
CA TRP A 108 -4.00 -20.12 7.28
C TRP A 108 -2.52 -20.03 6.93
N LYS A 109 -2.05 -18.81 6.67
CA LYS A 109 -0.63 -18.48 6.43
C LYS A 109 0.19 -18.37 7.70
N PHE A 110 -0.49 -18.16 8.83
CA PHE A 110 0.11 -17.96 10.14
C PHE A 110 -0.38 -19.04 11.09
N HIS A 111 0.35 -19.23 12.20
CA HIS A 111 -0.09 -20.10 13.28
C HIS A 111 -1.44 -19.64 13.84
N GLU A 112 -2.31 -20.60 14.17
CA GLU A 112 -3.64 -20.39 14.74
C GLU A 112 -3.62 -19.43 15.93
N GLU A 113 -2.70 -19.62 16.87
CA GLU A 113 -2.55 -18.76 18.04
C GLU A 113 -2.30 -17.29 17.68
N THR A 114 -1.57 -17.03 16.59
CA THR A 114 -1.33 -15.66 16.12
C THR A 114 -2.59 -15.03 15.56
N ILE A 115 -3.41 -15.82 14.87
CA ILE A 115 -4.68 -15.38 14.28
C ILE A 115 -5.68 -15.08 15.40
N GLU A 116 -5.80 -15.96 16.39
CA GLU A 116 -6.66 -15.73 17.56
C GLU A 116 -6.24 -14.50 18.35
N LYS A 117 -4.93 -14.32 18.58
CA LYS A 117 -4.40 -13.10 19.19
C LYS A 117 -4.72 -11.85 18.37
N ALA A 118 -4.65 -11.91 17.03
CA ALA A 118 -5.01 -10.78 16.17
C ALA A 118 -6.52 -10.49 16.20
N ARG A 119 -7.38 -11.52 16.21
CA ARG A 119 -8.84 -11.41 16.36
C ARG A 119 -9.21 -10.74 17.69
N LEU A 120 -8.50 -11.08 18.76
CA LEU A 120 -8.66 -10.49 20.09
C LEU A 120 -7.92 -9.14 20.26
N LEU A 121 -7.42 -8.54 19.18
CA LEU A 121 -6.72 -7.25 19.19
C LEU A 121 -5.55 -7.22 20.18
N TYR A 122 -4.86 -8.36 20.34
CA TYR A 122 -3.65 -8.44 21.16
C TYR A 122 -2.51 -7.61 20.57
N TYR A 123 -2.47 -7.54 19.24
CA TYR A 123 -1.49 -6.77 18.49
C TYR A 123 -2.08 -5.42 18.08
N ILE A 124 -1.60 -4.34 18.71
CA ILE A 124 -2.12 -3.00 18.48
C ILE A 124 -1.96 -2.51 17.03
N ASN A 125 -0.95 -3.01 16.33
CA ASN A 125 -0.66 -2.69 14.94
C ASN A 125 -1.48 -3.53 13.93
N LEU A 126 -2.24 -4.52 14.39
CA LEU A 126 -3.03 -5.42 13.52
C LEU A 126 -4.51 -5.23 13.79
N LEU A 127 -5.23 -4.71 12.81
CA LEU A 127 -6.69 -4.68 12.82
C LEU A 127 -7.22 -5.89 12.05
N PHE A 128 -7.90 -6.81 12.73
CA PHE A 128 -8.52 -7.96 12.07
C PHE A 128 -9.73 -7.52 11.23
N LEU A 129 -9.85 -8.09 10.03
CA LEU A 129 -10.94 -7.86 9.10
C LEU A 129 -11.59 -9.20 8.72
N PRO A 130 -12.89 -9.38 8.96
CA PRO A 130 -13.59 -10.61 8.59
C PRO A 130 -13.68 -10.78 7.07
N SER A 131 -13.94 -12.01 6.64
CA SER A 131 -14.19 -12.30 5.23
C SER A 131 -15.42 -11.53 4.73
N TYR A 132 -15.30 -10.96 3.54
CA TYR A 132 -16.38 -10.31 2.81
C TYR A 132 -16.40 -10.79 1.34
N PRO A 133 -17.02 -11.95 1.07
CA PRO A 133 -16.95 -12.63 -0.23
C PRO A 133 -17.49 -11.80 -1.40
N ALA A 134 -18.49 -10.94 -1.15
CA ALA A 134 -19.10 -10.07 -2.16
C ALA A 134 -18.09 -9.18 -2.89
N TYR A 135 -16.93 -8.90 -2.27
CA TYR A 135 -15.86 -8.11 -2.85
C TYR A 135 -14.52 -8.83 -2.86
N SER A 136 -14.54 -10.17 -2.85
CA SER A 136 -13.33 -11.00 -2.86
C SER A 136 -12.35 -10.69 -1.72
N LEU A 137 -12.83 -10.12 -0.61
CA LEU A 137 -12.04 -9.91 0.58
C LEU A 137 -12.12 -11.18 1.42
N ARG A 138 -11.01 -11.87 1.60
CA ARG A 138 -10.92 -13.01 2.53
C ARG A 138 -10.65 -12.50 3.94
N GLU A 139 -10.70 -13.38 4.93
CA GLU A 139 -10.17 -13.02 6.26
C GLU A 139 -8.76 -12.46 6.13
N SER A 140 -8.56 -11.30 6.76
CA SER A 140 -7.40 -10.47 6.54
C SER A 140 -7.04 -9.68 7.79
N VAL A 141 -5.84 -9.12 7.79
CA VAL A 141 -5.38 -8.14 8.77
C VAL A 141 -4.97 -6.87 8.04
N ALA A 142 -5.41 -5.73 8.55
CA ALA A 142 -4.91 -4.42 8.16
C ALA A 142 -3.70 -4.06 9.03
N ARG A 143 -2.59 -3.70 8.39
CA ARG A 143 -1.30 -3.39 9.02
C ARG A 143 -1.19 -1.88 9.29
N LEU A 144 -1.52 -1.46 10.50
CA LEU A 144 -1.50 -0.06 10.92
C LEU A 144 -0.08 0.51 11.07
N ASP A 145 0.93 -0.35 11.10
CA ASP A 145 2.35 -0.01 11.09
C ASP A 145 2.92 0.15 9.67
N TYR A 146 2.15 -0.20 8.62
CA TYR A 146 2.60 -0.17 7.21
C TYR A 146 1.82 0.88 6.40
N ILE A 147 1.38 1.96 7.04
CA ILE A 147 0.68 3.05 6.37
C ILE A 147 1.60 3.67 5.32
N CYS A 148 1.07 3.86 4.12
CA CYS A 148 1.81 4.50 3.04
C CYS A 148 0.96 5.53 2.30
N ALA A 149 1.64 6.42 1.59
CA ALA A 149 1.03 7.43 0.76
C ALA A 149 0.95 6.94 -0.69
N LEU A 150 -0.25 6.90 -1.27
CA LEU A 150 -0.48 6.52 -2.67
C LEU A 150 -1.16 7.64 -3.43
N ARG A 151 -0.80 7.79 -4.71
CA ARG A 151 -1.53 8.67 -5.62
C ARG A 151 -2.87 8.07 -5.99
N SER A 152 -3.88 8.92 -6.15
CA SER A 152 -5.27 8.58 -6.45
C SER A 152 -5.38 7.73 -7.71
N LYS A 153 -4.54 7.99 -8.72
CA LYS A 153 -4.50 7.22 -9.98
C LYS A 153 -4.12 5.74 -9.82
N LEU A 154 -3.49 5.38 -8.68
CA LEU A 154 -3.11 4.00 -8.36
C LEU A 154 -4.19 3.28 -7.55
N LEU A 155 -5.26 3.99 -7.15
CA LEU A 155 -6.35 3.46 -6.36
C LEU A 155 -7.54 3.14 -7.27
N LYS A 156 -8.17 2.00 -7.02
CA LYS A 156 -9.45 1.64 -7.60
C LYS A 156 -10.50 1.69 -6.48
N PRO A 157 -11.47 2.61 -6.52
CA PRO A 157 -12.50 2.68 -5.49
C PRO A 157 -13.40 1.46 -5.57
N GLU A 158 -13.74 0.90 -4.42
CA GLU A 158 -14.72 -0.17 -4.26
C GLU A 158 -15.84 0.35 -3.32
N PRO A 159 -17.12 0.02 -3.55
CA PRO A 159 -18.24 0.51 -2.74
C PRO A 159 -18.36 -0.23 -1.39
N ILE A 160 -17.22 -0.37 -0.70
CA ILE A 160 -17.10 -1.00 0.61
C ILE A 160 -16.66 0.07 1.60
N LYS A 161 -17.26 0.06 2.78
CA LYS A 161 -16.86 0.91 3.89
C LYS A 161 -16.73 0.10 5.16
N LEU A 162 -15.81 0.51 6.02
CA LEU A 162 -15.78 0.01 7.39
C LEU A 162 -17.05 0.46 8.11
N SER A 163 -17.51 -0.36 9.06
CA SER A 163 -18.55 0.07 9.98
C SER A 163 -18.05 1.24 10.84
N LYS A 164 -18.97 1.99 11.44
CA LYS A 164 -18.63 3.11 12.31
C LYS A 164 -17.77 2.65 13.50
N ASP A 165 -18.10 1.49 14.07
CA ASP A 165 -17.40 0.94 15.24
C ASP A 165 -15.97 0.53 14.88
N VAL A 166 -15.79 -0.17 13.76
CA VAL A 166 -14.44 -0.55 13.27
C VAL A 166 -13.63 0.69 12.88
N THR A 167 -14.28 1.71 12.33
CA THR A 167 -13.61 2.98 12.00
C THR A 167 -13.12 3.70 13.26
N ASN A 168 -13.95 3.75 14.31
CA ASN A 168 -13.58 4.36 15.58
C ASN A 168 -12.44 3.57 16.25
N LEU A 169 -12.56 2.24 16.28
CA LEU A 169 -11.51 1.36 16.77
C LEU A 169 -10.18 1.61 16.04
N MET A 170 -10.20 1.65 14.70
CA MET A 170 -9.00 1.92 13.90
C MET A 170 -8.38 3.28 14.27
N LYS A 171 -9.19 4.32 14.49
CA LYS A 171 -8.70 5.65 14.90
C LYS A 171 -8.03 5.60 16.28
N GLU A 172 -8.62 4.91 17.24
CA GLU A 172 -8.04 4.74 18.57
C GLU A 172 -6.72 3.95 18.50
N MET A 173 -6.67 2.87 17.72
CA MET A 173 -5.45 2.09 17.49
C MET A 173 -4.35 2.92 16.85
N LEU A 174 -4.68 3.72 15.82
CA LEU A 174 -3.74 4.62 15.16
C LEU A 174 -3.24 5.71 16.11
N SER A 175 -4.13 6.33 16.88
CA SER A 175 -3.79 7.33 17.88
C SER A 175 -2.82 6.76 18.90
N ALA A 176 -3.08 5.54 19.40
CA ALA A 176 -2.21 4.85 20.34
C ALA A 176 -0.82 4.56 19.78
N ILE A 177 -0.74 4.07 18.54
CA ILE A 177 0.55 3.83 17.85
C ILE A 177 1.33 5.14 17.69
N ILE A 178 0.69 6.20 17.20
CA ILE A 178 1.35 7.49 16.92
C ILE A 178 1.81 8.19 18.19
N THR A 179 1.01 8.11 19.26
CA THR A 179 1.31 8.79 20.53
C THR A 179 2.10 7.93 21.51
N GLU A 180 2.45 6.71 21.12
CA GLU A 180 3.06 5.67 21.98
C GLU A 180 2.26 5.45 23.29
N ARG A 181 0.96 5.75 23.27
CA ARG A 181 0.09 5.58 24.43
C ARG A 181 -0.33 4.13 24.52
N ILE A 182 -0.22 3.59 25.72
CA ILE A 182 -0.86 2.33 26.07
C ILE A 182 -2.38 2.58 25.99
N ILE A 183 -3.08 1.89 25.10
CA ILE A 183 -4.55 1.93 25.11
C ILE A 183 -5.00 1.44 26.49
N PRO A 184 -5.82 2.22 27.23
CA PRO A 184 -6.31 1.80 28.52
C PRO A 184 -6.96 0.41 28.39
N ASN A 185 -6.48 -0.55 29.18
CA ASN A 185 -6.93 -1.95 29.10
C ASN A 185 -8.46 -2.07 29.11
N GLY A 186 -9.18 -1.20 29.81
CA GLY A 186 -10.65 -1.20 29.86
C GLY A 186 -11.35 -1.00 28.51
N TYR A 187 -10.76 -0.25 27.56
CA TYR A 187 -11.37 -0.08 26.24
C TYR A 187 -11.17 -1.32 25.36
N ILE A 188 -9.96 -1.90 25.39
CA ILE A 188 -9.66 -3.15 24.70
C ILE A 188 -10.45 -4.30 25.33
N GLU A 189 -10.63 -4.35 26.65
CA GLU A 189 -11.43 -5.38 27.32
C GLU A 189 -12.94 -5.25 27.01
N ASN A 190 -13.47 -4.03 26.89
CA ASN A 190 -14.84 -3.84 26.43
C ASN A 190 -15.02 -4.33 24.98
N ILE A 191 -14.06 -4.08 24.10
CA ILE A 191 -14.12 -4.58 22.71
C ILE A 191 -13.89 -6.10 22.66
N ARG A 192 -12.95 -6.63 23.45
CA ARG A 192 -12.71 -8.08 23.55
C ARG A 192 -13.93 -8.81 24.07
N SER A 193 -14.61 -8.28 25.09
CA SER A 193 -15.85 -8.87 25.60
C SER A 193 -17.00 -8.79 24.60
N LEU A 194 -17.06 -7.75 23.76
CA LEU A 194 -18.02 -7.68 22.64
C LEU A 194 -17.69 -8.67 21.52
N LEU A 195 -16.40 -8.91 21.23
CA LEU A 195 -15.96 -9.84 20.19
C LEU A 195 -15.98 -11.31 20.63
N ALA A 196 -15.79 -11.60 21.91
CA ALA A 196 -15.85 -12.96 22.47
C ALA A 196 -17.27 -13.48 22.70
N ASN A 197 -18.28 -12.61 22.64
CA ASN A 197 -19.70 -12.93 22.83
C ASN A 197 -20.51 -12.98 21.52
N GLN A 198 -19.84 -13.02 20.35
CA GLN A 198 -20.44 -13.30 19.04
C GLN A 198 -20.04 -14.70 18.57
#